data_AF-A0AAV2FLG8-F1
#
_entry.id   AF-A0AAV2FLG8-F1
#
_cell.length_a   1.000
_cell.length_b   1.000
_cell.length_c   1.000
_cell.angle_alpha   90.00
_cell.angle_beta   90.00
_cell.angle_gamma   90.00
#
_symmetry.space_group_name_H-M   'P 1'
#
loop_
_entity.id
_entity.type
_entity.pdbx_description
1 polymer ?
#
loop_
_entity_poly.entity_id
_entity_poly.type
_entity_poly.pdbx_seq_one_letter_code
_entity_poly.pdbx_strand_id
1 'polypeptide(L)'
;MQLSSISHLLLLLPIVLCVQPFLPCLTGLTSPQDVSALKALKSAIFPASIPPWSCLASWDFVAADPCSLPRRTHFVCGIACSPDSTRVTQLTLDPVGYSGQLTKVEPITKEKILFVLKQ
;
A
#
# COMPACT_ATOMS: atom_id res chain seq x y z
N MET A 1 -45.48 -21.85 -9.53
CA MET A 1 -44.54 -21.52 -8.43
C MET A 1 -43.27 -20.77 -8.88
N GLN A 2 -43.01 -20.59 -10.19
CA GLN A 2 -41.82 -19.87 -10.68
C GLN A 2 -41.97 -18.34 -10.83
N LEU A 3 -43.20 -17.81 -10.94
CA LEU A 3 -43.43 -16.36 -11.13
C LEU A 3 -43.06 -15.52 -9.89
N SER A 4 -43.25 -16.06 -8.68
CA SER A 4 -42.87 -15.38 -7.44
C SER A 4 -41.35 -15.22 -7.35
N SER A 5 -40.59 -16.25 -7.75
CA SER A 5 -39.13 -16.25 -7.73
C SER A 5 -38.53 -15.19 -8.65
N ILE A 6 -39.11 -14.97 -9.83
CA ILE A 6 -38.66 -13.95 -10.80
C ILE A 6 -38.96 -12.54 -10.28
N SER A 7 -40.12 -12.34 -9.62
CA SER A 7 -40.50 -11.07 -9.00
C SER A 7 -39.52 -10.65 -7.90
N HIS A 8 -39.10 -11.59 -7.04
CA HIS A 8 -38.08 -11.33 -6.03
C HIS A 8 -36.71 -10.97 -6.63
N LEU A 9 -36.31 -11.64 -7.72
CA LEU A 9 -35.03 -11.35 -8.40
C LEU A 9 -34.99 -9.92 -8.97
N LEU A 10 -36.09 -9.47 -9.59
CA LEU A 10 -36.24 -8.12 -10.14
C LEU A 10 -36.23 -7.03 -9.07
N LEU A 11 -36.73 -7.34 -7.86
CA LEU A 11 -36.80 -6.41 -6.74
C LEU A 11 -35.46 -6.28 -5.98
N LEU A 12 -34.63 -7.32 -6.02
CA LEU A 12 -33.29 -7.35 -5.39
C LEU A 12 -32.21 -6.68 -6.25
N LEU A 13 -32.34 -6.71 -7.58
CA LEU A 13 -31.38 -6.11 -8.51
C LEU A 13 -31.07 -4.61 -8.26
N PRO A 14 -32.07 -3.71 -8.06
CA PRO A 14 -31.79 -2.31 -7.77
C PRO A 14 -31.17 -2.09 -6.39
N ILE A 15 -31.45 -2.97 -5.43
CA ILE A 15 -30.85 -2.93 -4.08
C ILE A 15 -29.35 -3.23 -4.20
N VAL A 16 -28.97 -4.31 -4.90
CA VAL A 16 -27.56 -4.69 -5.13
C VAL A 16 -26.78 -3.58 -5.84
N LEU A 17 -27.35 -2.99 -6.91
CA LEU A 17 -26.72 -1.89 -7.64
C LEU A 17 -26.52 -0.63 -6.76
N CYS A 18 -27.44 -0.40 -5.82
CA CYS A 18 -27.38 0.73 -4.88
C CYS A 18 -26.33 0.52 -3.79
N VAL A 19 -26.10 -0.72 -3.30
CA VAL A 19 -25.11 -0.99 -2.24
C VAL A 19 -23.68 -1.01 -2.79
N GLN A 20 -23.48 -1.37 -4.06
CA GLN A 20 -22.17 -1.52 -4.69
C GLN A 20 -21.20 -0.32 -4.54
N PRO A 21 -21.64 0.95 -4.65
CA PRO A 21 -20.77 2.11 -4.40
C PRO A 21 -20.53 2.42 -2.91
N PHE A 22 -21.30 1.81 -1.99
CA PHE A 22 -21.18 2.03 -0.54
C PHE A 22 -20.45 0.92 0.20
N LEU A 23 -20.03 -0.16 -0.48
CA LEU A 23 -19.08 -1.08 0.15
C LEU A 23 -17.77 -0.31 0.35
N PRO A 24 -17.29 -0.14 1.60
CA PRO A 24 -15.92 0.26 1.79
C PRO A 24 -15.07 -0.80 1.07
N CYS A 25 -14.14 -0.34 0.23
CA CYS A 25 -13.05 -1.19 -0.22
C CYS A 25 -12.50 -1.84 1.06
N LEU A 26 -12.72 -3.15 1.22
CA LEU A 26 -12.09 -3.92 2.28
C LEU A 26 -10.61 -3.62 2.12
N THR A 27 -10.07 -2.80 3.02
CA THR A 27 -8.67 -2.46 3.02
C THR A 27 -7.95 -3.78 3.17
N GLY A 28 -7.42 -4.29 2.05
CA GLY A 28 -6.55 -5.44 2.06
C GLY A 28 -5.49 -5.15 3.09
N LEU A 29 -5.41 -6.00 4.12
CA LEU A 29 -4.32 -5.89 5.07
C LEU A 29 -3.06 -6.15 4.26
N THR A 30 -2.16 -5.17 4.19
CA THR A 30 -0.93 -5.36 3.43
C THR A 30 -0.23 -6.59 3.98
N SER A 31 0.26 -7.44 3.08
CA SER A 31 1.00 -8.65 3.42
C SER A 31 2.04 -8.32 4.49
N PRO A 32 2.09 -9.07 5.61
CA PRO A 32 3.04 -8.81 6.69
C PRO A 32 4.50 -8.83 6.22
N GLN A 33 4.81 -9.62 5.18
CA GLN A 33 6.12 -9.65 4.53
C GLN A 33 6.46 -8.32 3.84
N ASP A 34 5.50 -7.72 3.14
CA ASP A 34 5.70 -6.44 2.48
C ASP A 34 5.83 -5.31 3.53
N VAL A 35 5.01 -5.34 4.59
CA VAL A 35 5.11 -4.37 5.71
C VAL A 35 6.46 -4.48 6.42
N SER A 36 6.95 -5.70 6.68
CA SER A 36 8.25 -5.89 7.34
C SER A 36 9.41 -5.43 6.45
N ALA A 37 9.35 -5.69 5.15
CA ALA A 37 10.34 -5.21 4.20
C ALA A 37 10.38 -3.66 4.12
N LEU A 38 9.22 -3.00 4.10
CA LEU A 38 9.14 -1.53 4.12
C LEU A 38 9.67 -0.94 5.43
N LYS A 39 9.39 -1.57 6.58
CA LYS A 39 9.96 -1.17 7.88
C LYS A 39 11.48 -1.31 7.89
N ALA A 40 12.00 -2.45 7.40
CA ALA A 40 13.42 -2.69 7.30
C ALA A 40 14.11 -1.65 6.40
N LEU A 41 13.50 -1.32 5.25
CA LEU A 41 14.00 -0.28 4.37
C LEU A 41 14.04 1.09 5.07
N LYS A 42 12.93 1.51 5.69
CA LYS A 42 12.88 2.80 6.39
C LYS A 42 13.91 2.87 7.52
N SER A 43 14.15 1.76 8.23
CA SER A 43 15.14 1.66 9.30
C SER A 43 16.60 1.71 8.82
N ALA A 44 16.85 1.32 7.57
CA ALA A 44 18.18 1.39 6.96
C ALA A 44 18.53 2.82 6.51
N ILE A 45 17.55 3.72 6.41
CA ILE A 45 17.77 5.12 6.00
C ILE A 45 18.06 5.96 7.25
N PHE A 46 19.12 6.76 7.20
CA PHE A 46 19.49 7.64 8.28
C PHE A 46 18.40 8.70 8.48
N PRO A 47 17.84 8.86 9.70
CA PRO A 47 16.76 9.81 9.95
C PRO A 47 17.10 11.26 9.55
N ALA A 48 18.37 11.66 9.74
CA ALA A 48 18.87 12.98 9.36
C ALA A 48 18.80 13.26 7.84
N SER A 49 18.70 12.22 7.00
CA SER A 49 18.58 12.34 5.55
C SER A 49 17.14 12.33 5.05
N ILE A 50 16.14 12.33 5.95
CA ILE A 50 14.71 12.29 5.61
C ILE A 50 14.11 13.69 5.79
N PRO A 51 14.00 14.52 4.74
CA PRO A 51 13.34 15.80 4.86
C PRO A 51 11.85 15.61 5.20
N PRO A 52 11.24 16.50 6.02
CA PRO A 52 9.83 16.39 6.40
C PRO A 52 8.83 16.41 5.22
N TRP A 53 9.22 17.03 4.11
CA TRP A 53 8.40 17.15 2.90
C TRP A 53 8.56 15.95 1.94
N SER A 54 9.41 14.98 2.28
CA SER A 54 9.71 13.84 1.43
C SER A 54 8.67 12.72 1.52
N CYS A 55 8.59 11.84 0.52
CA CYS A 55 7.61 10.75 0.51
C CYS A 55 7.78 9.83 1.73
N LEU A 56 9.02 9.48 2.06
CA LEU A 56 9.35 8.59 3.16
C LEU A 56 8.99 9.17 4.54
N ALA A 57 8.94 10.50 4.67
CA ALA A 57 8.49 11.16 5.89
C ALA A 57 7.02 10.87 6.20
N SER A 58 6.18 10.70 5.17
CA SER A 58 4.76 10.37 5.33
C SER A 58 4.48 8.93 5.78
N TRP A 59 5.49 8.05 5.77
CA TRP A 59 5.28 6.65 6.10
C TRP A 59 5.10 6.48 7.61
N ASP A 60 3.91 6.05 8.03
CA ASP A 60 3.62 5.76 9.42
C ASP A 60 2.88 4.42 9.53
N PHE A 61 3.64 3.39 9.92
CA PHE A 61 3.14 2.02 10.03
C PHE A 61 2.29 1.77 11.29
N VAL A 62 2.17 2.75 12.19
CA VAL A 62 1.28 2.68 13.37
C VAL A 62 -0.06 3.32 13.03
N ALA A 63 -0.03 4.43 12.30
CA ALA A 63 -1.23 5.19 11.97
C ALA A 63 -2.03 4.60 10.80
N ALA A 64 -1.38 4.01 9.80
CA ALA A 64 -2.06 3.53 8.59
C ALA A 64 -1.42 2.29 7.98
N ASP A 65 -2.21 1.55 7.21
CA ASP A 65 -1.72 0.44 6.40
C ASP A 65 -1.12 0.96 5.08
N PRO A 66 0.05 0.46 4.63
CA PRO A 66 0.75 0.95 3.44
C PRO A 66 -0.02 0.81 2.14
N CYS A 67 -1.04 -0.06 2.03
CA CYS A 67 -1.89 -0.22 0.85
C CYS A 67 -3.31 0.30 1.03
N SER A 68 -3.68 0.75 2.23
CA SER A 68 -4.98 1.37 2.48
C SER A 68 -5.22 2.62 1.62
N LEU A 69 -6.46 2.76 1.16
CA LEU A 69 -6.95 3.93 0.45
C LEU A 69 -8.09 4.59 1.27
N PRO A 70 -8.22 5.92 1.23
CA PRO A 70 -7.40 6.90 0.52
C PRO A 70 -6.14 7.34 1.29
N ARG A 71 -5.02 7.51 0.59
CA ARG A 71 -3.74 8.00 1.15
C ARG A 71 -3.73 9.52 1.21
N ARG A 72 -4.20 10.08 2.32
CA ARG A 72 -4.28 11.55 2.52
C ARG A 72 -3.16 12.10 3.37
N THR A 73 -2.85 11.44 4.48
CA THR A 73 -1.88 11.89 5.49
C THR A 73 -0.68 10.97 5.62
N HIS A 74 -0.88 9.67 5.34
CA HIS A 74 0.15 8.65 5.45
C HIS A 74 0.36 7.93 4.12
N PHE A 75 1.59 7.53 3.87
CA PHE A 75 2.00 6.85 2.63
C PHE A 75 1.49 7.56 1.36
N VAL A 76 1.61 8.90 1.35
CA VAL A 76 1.00 9.76 0.31
C VAL A 76 1.66 9.61 -1.05
N CYS A 77 2.89 9.09 -1.09
CA CYS A 77 3.61 8.77 -2.31
C CYS A 77 4.63 7.65 -2.10
N GLY A 78 5.16 7.18 -3.22
CA GLY A 78 6.28 6.23 -3.27
C GLY A 78 5.91 4.76 -3.15
N ILE A 79 4.65 4.41 -2.88
CA ILE A 79 4.19 3.01 -2.84
C ILE A 79 3.07 2.83 -3.87
N ALA A 80 3.22 1.82 -4.74
CA ALA A 80 2.11 1.29 -5.53
C ALA A 80 1.76 -0.11 -5.04
N CYS A 81 0.46 -0.39 -4.98
CA CYS A 81 -0.06 -1.67 -4.53
C CYS A 81 -0.79 -2.41 -5.64
N SER A 82 -0.97 -3.71 -5.43
CA SER A 82 -1.82 -4.55 -6.26
C SER A 82 -3.29 -4.08 -6.20
N PRO A 83 -4.11 -4.42 -7.21
CA PRO A 83 -5.51 -3.97 -7.26
C PRO A 83 -6.37 -4.40 -6.05
N ASP A 84 -6.01 -5.51 -5.42
CA ASP A 84 -6.65 -6.04 -4.20
C ASP A 84 -6.09 -5.40 -2.91
N SER A 85 -5.16 -4.45 -3.01
CA SER A 85 -4.51 -3.74 -1.89
C SER A 85 -3.80 -4.64 -0.89
N THR A 86 -3.43 -5.87 -1.27
CA THR A 86 -2.74 -6.80 -0.35
C THR A 86 -1.22 -6.82 -0.53
N ARG A 87 -0.70 -6.42 -1.70
CA ARG A 87 0.73 -6.51 -2.03
C ARG A 87 1.30 -5.18 -2.48
N VAL A 88 2.54 -4.92 -2.10
CA VAL A 88 3.31 -3.80 -2.64
C VAL A 88 4.00 -4.25 -3.92
N THR A 89 3.62 -3.65 -5.04
CA THR A 89 4.11 -4.03 -6.37
C THR A 89 5.25 -3.15 -6.84
N GLN A 90 5.29 -1.90 -6.38
CA GLN A 90 6.34 -0.95 -6.72
C GLN A 90 6.65 -0.03 -5.55
N LEU A 91 7.92 0.34 -5.47
CA LEU A 91 8.45 1.33 -4.57
C LEU A 91 9.22 2.37 -5.39
N THR A 92 8.97 3.65 -5.12
CA THR A 92 9.64 4.78 -5.76
C THR A 92 9.99 5.79 -4.68
N LEU A 93 11.28 6.08 -4.53
CA LEU A 93 11.76 7.14 -3.64
C LEU A 93 11.82 8.45 -4.41
N ASP A 94 11.44 9.55 -3.77
CA ASP A 94 11.65 10.88 -4.29
C ASP A 94 13.14 11.24 -4.31
N PRO A 95 13.59 12.06 -5.28
CA PRO A 95 15.02 12.34 -5.50
C PRO A 95 15.56 13.37 -4.50
N VAL A 96 15.47 13.07 -3.21
CA VAL A 96 15.88 13.97 -2.12
C VAL A 96 17.27 13.66 -1.55
N GLY A 97 17.94 12.63 -2.08
CA GLY A 97 19.30 12.26 -1.66
C GLY A 97 19.34 11.49 -0.33
N TYR A 98 18.41 10.56 -0.12
CA TYR A 98 18.41 9.68 1.05
C TYR A 98 19.76 8.99 1.24
N SER A 99 20.23 8.96 2.48
CA SER A 99 21.47 8.29 2.86
C SER A 99 21.16 7.18 3.87
N GLY A 100 21.78 6.02 3.74
CA GLY A 100 21.48 4.90 4.62
C GLY A 100 22.45 3.73 4.47
N GLN A 101 22.33 2.77 5.38
CA GLN A 101 23.07 1.53 5.37
C GLN A 101 22.10 0.36 5.54
N LEU A 102 22.06 -0.52 4.53
CA LEU A 102 21.25 -1.74 4.60
C LEU A 102 21.96 -2.75 5.50
N THR A 103 21.63 -2.75 6.79
CA THR A 103 22.12 -3.76 7.74
C THR A 103 21.37 -5.06 7.48
N LYS A 104 21.91 -5.88 6.57
CA LYS A 104 21.57 -7.29 6.33
C LYS A 104 20.05 -7.58 6.17
N VAL A 105 19.55 -7.39 4.95
CA VAL A 105 18.27 -7.98 4.51
C VAL A 105 18.53 -9.47 4.18
N GLU A 106 17.77 -10.38 4.78
CA GLU A 106 17.68 -11.80 4.36
C GLU A 106 17.30 -11.91 2.87
N PRO A 107 17.60 -13.04 2.20
CA PRO A 107 18.02 -13.07 0.80
C PRO A 107 16.85 -12.84 -0.17
N ILE A 108 16.45 -11.59 -0.33
CA ILE A 108 15.70 -11.11 -1.48
C ILE A 108 16.63 -10.20 -2.26
N THR A 109 17.39 -10.84 -3.13
CA THR A 109 17.96 -10.32 -4.37
C THR A 109 18.59 -8.93 -4.27
N LYS A 110 19.90 -8.91 -3.97
CA LYS A 110 20.75 -7.70 -4.00
C LYS A 110 20.62 -6.87 -5.29
N GLU A 111 20.23 -7.47 -6.42
CA GLU A 111 19.99 -6.75 -7.67
C GLU A 111 18.76 -5.84 -7.63
N LYS A 112 17.63 -6.27 -7.08
CA LYS A 112 16.37 -5.49 -7.14
C LYS A 112 16.43 -4.23 -6.27
N ILE A 113 17.25 -4.25 -5.23
CA ILE A 113 17.44 -3.14 -4.29
C ILE A 113 18.47 -2.13 -4.81
N LEU A 114 19.49 -2.57 -5.57
CA LEU A 114 20.45 -1.66 -6.20
C LEU A 114 19.77 -0.73 -7.22
N PHE A 115 18.69 -1.18 -7.88
CA PHE A 115 17.88 -0.32 -8.76
C PHE A 115 17.08 0.76 -8.02
N VAL A 116 16.76 0.56 -6.73
CA VAL A 116 15.94 1.52 -5.95
C VAL A 116 16.78 2.64 -5.33
N LEU A 117 18.08 2.43 -5.09
CA LEU A 117 18.96 3.43 -4.46
C LEU A 117 19.91 4.14 -5.44
N LYS A 118 19.88 3.80 -6.74
CA LYS A 118 20.79 4.32 -7.76
C LYS A 118 20.08 5.15 -8.85
N GLN A 119 18.90 5.67 -8.53
CA GLN A 119 18.26 6.80 -9.25
C GLN A 119 18.38 8.05 -8.38
#